data_AF-A0A0F5YEA1-F1
#
_entry.id   AF-A0A0F5YEA1-F1
#
_cell.length_a   1.000
_cell.length_b   1.000
_cell.length_c   1.000
_cell.angle_alpha   90.00
_cell.angle_beta   90.00
_cell.angle_gamma   90.00
#
_symmetry.space_group_name_H-M   'P 1'
#
loop_
_entity.id
_entity.type
_entity.pdbx_description
1 polymer ?
#
loop_
_entity_poly.entity_id
_entity_poly.type
_entity_poly.pdbx_seq_one_letter_code
_entity_poly.pdbx_strand_id
1 'polypeptide(L)'
;MNRQEFLQNQLAHWNDEIASRPFDPKAYIQRGMVHFKLAKIEESIQDFDKAEELEPTLQPYLWQRGLSYYYVRQFQAGANQFELDLVVNSQDVEETIWRYLCMAQLLGAEAARDALLSVRNDPRQVMRQVYELFCGNCQPEDVVKTGKQLGKQGQFYAHLYVGLYYEAQQDEAQAKEFIIKAASEYPLEDYMWHLAVVHQTLREWV
;
A
#
# COMPACT_ATOMS: atom_id res chain seq x y z
N MET A 1 11.04 9.80 -21.10
CA MET A 1 10.85 8.42 -20.64
C MET A 1 9.49 8.35 -19.96
N ASN A 2 8.55 7.53 -20.45
CA ASN A 2 7.26 7.36 -19.77
C ASN A 2 7.43 6.43 -18.54
N ARG A 3 6.46 6.41 -17.62
CA ARG A 3 6.51 5.60 -16.38
C ARG A 3 6.85 4.13 -16.67
N GLN A 4 6.24 3.56 -17.71
CA GLN A 4 6.43 2.16 -18.08
C GLN A 4 7.88 1.89 -18.48
N GLU A 5 8.44 2.70 -19.38
CA GLU A 5 9.84 2.60 -19.82
C GLU A 5 10.82 2.75 -18.65
N PHE A 6 10.56 3.68 -17.73
CA PHE A 6 11.37 3.87 -16.53
C PHE A 6 11.35 2.64 -15.62
N LEU A 7 10.19 2.02 -15.40
CA LEU A 7 10.07 0.80 -14.60
C LEU A 7 10.70 -0.42 -15.28
N GLN A 8 10.61 -0.53 -16.60
CA GLN A 8 11.30 -1.59 -17.36
C GLN A 8 12.83 -1.45 -17.27
N ASN A 9 13.35 -0.23 -17.32
CA ASN A 9 14.79 0.02 -17.14
C ASN A 9 15.25 -0.34 -15.71
N GLN A 10 14.46 -0.02 -14.68
CA GLN A 10 14.74 -0.47 -13.31
C GLN A 10 14.69 -2.00 -13.19
N LEU A 11 13.73 -2.66 -13.83
CA LEU A 11 13.64 -4.12 -13.83
C LEU A 11 14.88 -4.75 -14.45
N ALA A 12 15.34 -4.23 -15.59
CA ALA A 12 16.57 -4.68 -16.24
C ALA A 12 17.78 -4.52 -15.32
N HIS A 13 17.92 -3.34 -14.68
CA HIS A 13 19.01 -3.09 -13.73
C HIS A 13 19.03 -4.12 -12.58
N TRP A 14 17.89 -4.38 -11.94
CA TRP A 14 17.84 -5.34 -10.83
C TRP A 14 18.04 -6.79 -11.26
N ASN A 15 17.70 -7.14 -12.50
CA ASN A 15 18.05 -8.45 -13.05
C ASN A 15 19.57 -8.62 -13.20
N ASP A 16 20.27 -7.59 -13.68
CA ASP A 16 21.74 -7.62 -13.80
C ASP A 16 22.40 -7.68 -12.41
N GLU A 17 21.88 -6.92 -11.45
CA GLU A 17 22.36 -6.95 -10.06
C GLU A 17 22.23 -8.35 -9.45
N ILE A 18 21.05 -8.98 -9.57
CA ILE A 18 20.81 -10.35 -9.09
C ILE A 18 21.71 -11.36 -9.81
N ALA A 19 21.94 -11.21 -11.12
CA ALA A 19 22.83 -12.09 -11.86
C ALA A 19 24.29 -11.99 -11.35
N SER A 20 24.73 -10.78 -10.96
CA SER A 20 26.07 -10.56 -10.41
C SER A 20 26.22 -10.96 -8.94
N ARG A 21 25.14 -10.80 -8.15
CA ARG A 21 25.10 -10.98 -6.70
C ARG A 21 23.81 -11.72 -6.30
N PRO A 22 23.71 -13.03 -6.57
CA PRO A 22 22.48 -13.80 -6.41
C PRO A 22 22.06 -14.06 -4.95
N PHE A 23 22.90 -13.66 -3.98
CA PHE A 23 22.64 -13.82 -2.56
C PHE A 23 22.45 -12.47 -1.85
N ASP A 24 22.26 -11.37 -2.58
CA ASP A 24 21.94 -10.06 -2.00
C ASP A 24 20.41 -9.90 -1.84
N PRO A 25 19.85 -10.04 -0.62
CA PRO A 25 18.42 -9.91 -0.40
C PRO A 25 17.87 -8.52 -0.81
N LYS A 26 18.70 -7.47 -0.76
CA LYS A 26 18.27 -6.11 -1.12
C LYS A 26 17.92 -6.01 -2.61
N ALA A 27 18.67 -6.69 -3.47
CA ALA A 27 18.39 -6.69 -4.90
C ALA A 27 17.02 -7.33 -5.20
N TYR A 28 16.67 -8.40 -4.48
CA TYR A 28 15.35 -9.02 -4.57
C TYR A 28 14.24 -8.10 -4.05
N ILE A 29 14.40 -7.45 -2.90
CA ILE A 29 13.42 -6.46 -2.39
C ILE A 29 13.16 -5.37 -3.45
N GLN A 30 14.21 -4.80 -4.01
CA GLN A 30 14.08 -3.73 -4.98
C GLN A 30 13.42 -4.20 -6.28
N ARG A 31 13.75 -5.41 -6.76
CA ARG A 31 13.08 -6.00 -7.91
C ARG A 31 11.61 -6.31 -7.63
N GLY A 32 11.29 -6.83 -6.44
CA GLY A 32 9.93 -7.08 -5.97
C GLY A 32 9.08 -5.80 -5.96
N MET A 33 9.64 -4.69 -5.46
CA MET A 33 9.01 -3.37 -5.54
C MET A 33 8.76 -2.92 -6.98
N VAL A 34 9.68 -3.20 -7.91
CA VAL A 34 9.50 -2.85 -9.34
C VAL A 34 8.44 -3.74 -10.00
N HIS A 35 8.41 -5.04 -9.71
CA HIS A 35 7.36 -5.96 -10.15
C HIS A 35 5.98 -5.49 -9.69
N PHE A 36 5.84 -5.11 -8.43
CA PHE A 36 4.60 -4.53 -7.92
C PHE A 36 4.16 -3.30 -8.72
N LYS A 37 5.07 -2.33 -8.93
CA LYS A 37 4.79 -1.09 -9.69
C LYS A 37 4.39 -1.37 -11.15
N LEU A 38 4.82 -2.51 -11.70
CA LEU A 38 4.46 -3.03 -13.02
C LEU A 38 3.16 -3.86 -13.04
N ALA A 39 2.45 -3.94 -11.91
CA ALA A 39 1.26 -4.78 -11.69
C ALA A 39 1.52 -6.29 -11.86
N LYS A 40 2.79 -6.72 -11.70
CA LYS A 40 3.24 -8.12 -11.69
C LYS A 40 3.29 -8.61 -10.25
N ILE A 41 2.14 -8.88 -9.66
CA ILE A 41 2.02 -9.03 -8.20
C ILE A 41 2.59 -10.37 -7.71
N GLU A 42 2.37 -11.45 -8.46
CA GLU A 42 2.90 -12.77 -8.14
C GLU A 42 4.44 -12.78 -8.17
N GLU A 43 5.07 -12.16 -9.17
CA GLU A 43 6.52 -12.01 -9.21
C GLU A 43 7.05 -11.11 -8.09
N SER A 44 6.27 -10.10 -7.68
CA SER A 44 6.61 -9.25 -6.53
C SER A 44 6.71 -10.08 -5.25
N ILE A 45 5.74 -10.96 -5.00
CA ILE A 45 5.73 -11.86 -3.83
C ILE A 45 6.94 -12.81 -3.89
N GLN A 46 7.22 -13.43 -5.04
CA GLN A 46 8.35 -14.34 -5.20
C GLN A 46 9.69 -13.68 -4.84
N ASP A 47 9.86 -12.41 -5.21
CA ASP A 47 11.05 -11.65 -4.87
C ASP A 47 11.16 -11.35 -3.38
N PHE A 48 10.05 -10.96 -2.72
CA PHE A 48 10.05 -10.76 -1.27
C PHE A 48 10.29 -12.08 -0.51
N ASP A 49 9.68 -13.18 -0.95
CA ASP A 49 9.89 -14.52 -0.40
C ASP A 49 11.36 -14.93 -0.52
N LYS A 50 12.00 -14.61 -1.65
CA LYS A 50 13.44 -14.89 -1.84
C LYS A 50 14.32 -14.05 -0.92
N ALA A 51 13.98 -12.77 -0.73
CA ALA A 51 14.70 -11.91 0.20
C ALA A 51 14.61 -12.43 1.65
N GLU A 52 13.43 -12.88 2.07
CA GLU A 52 13.21 -13.52 3.38
C GLU A 52 13.99 -14.84 3.52
N GLU A 53 14.03 -15.67 2.48
CA GLU A 53 14.83 -16.92 2.49
C GLU A 53 16.32 -16.65 2.71
N LEU A 54 16.85 -15.60 2.07
CA LEU A 54 18.27 -15.21 2.19
C LEU A 54 18.58 -14.57 3.55
N GLU A 55 17.66 -13.77 4.09
CA GLU A 55 17.82 -13.09 5.37
C GLU A 55 16.48 -13.08 6.14
N PRO A 56 16.20 -14.10 6.97
CA PRO A 56 14.92 -14.22 7.67
C PRO A 56 14.62 -13.07 8.64
N THR A 57 15.65 -12.36 9.11
CA THR A 57 15.49 -11.17 9.96
C THR A 57 14.83 -10.00 9.25
N LEU A 58 14.74 -10.02 7.92
CA LEU A 58 14.06 -9.00 7.12
C LEU A 58 12.54 -9.14 7.16
N GLN A 59 11.98 -10.29 7.55
CA GLN A 59 10.55 -10.58 7.46
C GLN A 59 9.64 -9.45 7.99
N PRO A 60 9.89 -8.84 9.18
CA PRO A 60 9.05 -7.75 9.71
C PRO A 60 9.26 -6.38 9.02
N TYR A 61 10.11 -6.30 8.01
CA TYR A 61 10.42 -5.07 7.27
C TYR A 61 9.93 -5.13 5.81
N LEU A 62 9.23 -6.21 5.43
CA LEU A 62 8.76 -6.47 4.07
C LEU A 62 7.28 -6.08 3.90
N TRP A 63 6.86 -4.92 4.41
CA TRP A 63 5.46 -4.46 4.34
C TRP A 63 4.90 -4.38 2.91
N GLN A 64 5.74 -4.16 1.91
CA GLN A 64 5.33 -4.18 0.50
C GLN A 64 4.85 -5.57 0.04
N ARG A 65 5.32 -6.64 0.68
CA ARG A 65 4.81 -8.01 0.48
C ARG A 65 3.37 -8.13 0.97
N GLY A 66 3.04 -7.47 2.09
CA GLY A 66 1.67 -7.40 2.61
C GLY A 66 0.72 -6.74 1.61
N LEU A 67 1.16 -5.66 0.96
CA LEU A 67 0.42 -5.04 -0.14
C LEU A 67 0.23 -5.99 -1.31
N SER A 68 1.29 -6.72 -1.68
CA SER A 68 1.22 -7.70 -2.76
C SER A 68 0.21 -8.81 -2.44
N TYR A 69 0.21 -9.33 -1.21
CA TYR A 69 -0.78 -10.28 -0.73
C TYR A 69 -2.22 -9.76 -0.83
N TYR A 70 -2.47 -8.48 -0.52
CA TYR A 70 -3.78 -7.88 -0.71
C TYR A 70 -4.26 -7.99 -2.17
N TYR A 71 -3.39 -7.70 -3.14
CA TYR A 71 -3.79 -7.70 -4.55
C TYR A 71 -3.96 -9.09 -5.16
N VAL A 72 -3.25 -10.12 -4.67
CA VAL A 72 -3.54 -11.54 -5.01
C VAL A 72 -4.65 -12.15 -4.13
N ARG A 73 -5.38 -11.33 -3.37
CA ARG A 73 -6.50 -11.73 -2.50
C ARG A 73 -6.12 -12.73 -1.40
N GLN A 74 -4.84 -12.78 -1.04
CA GLN A 74 -4.34 -13.54 0.12
C GLN A 74 -4.45 -12.68 1.38
N PHE A 75 -5.66 -12.22 1.71
CA PHE A 75 -5.88 -11.22 2.74
C PHE A 75 -5.39 -11.64 4.12
N GLN A 76 -5.51 -12.92 4.48
CA GLN A 76 -4.99 -13.41 5.77
C GLN A 76 -3.47 -13.30 5.84
N ALA A 77 -2.76 -13.63 4.76
CA ALA A 77 -1.31 -13.47 4.68
C ALA A 77 -0.91 -11.99 4.74
N GLY A 78 -1.66 -11.12 4.06
CA GLY A 78 -1.46 -9.67 4.12
C GLY A 78 -1.65 -9.11 5.53
N ALA A 79 -2.75 -9.46 6.21
CA ALA A 79 -3.01 -9.05 7.59
C ALA A 79 -1.89 -9.52 8.54
N ASN A 80 -1.46 -10.77 8.41
CA ASN A 80 -0.35 -11.31 9.21
C ASN A 80 0.97 -10.57 8.94
N GLN A 81 1.28 -10.23 7.68
CA GLN A 81 2.48 -9.47 7.34
C GLN A 81 2.47 -8.09 8.02
N PHE A 82 1.36 -7.35 7.94
CA PHE A 82 1.25 -6.04 8.61
C PHE A 82 1.29 -6.15 10.13
N GLU A 83 0.78 -7.24 10.73
CA GLU A 83 0.95 -7.49 12.17
C GLU A 83 2.41 -7.66 12.56
N LEU A 84 3.20 -8.39 11.76
CA LEU A 84 4.64 -8.52 11.98
C LEU A 84 5.34 -7.17 11.87
N ASP A 85 4.99 -6.36 10.87
CA ASP A 85 5.60 -5.04 10.66
C ASP A 85 5.31 -4.10 11.84
N LEU A 86 4.10 -4.15 12.41
CA LEU A 86 3.72 -3.36 13.58
C LEU A 86 4.51 -3.73 14.85
N VAL A 87 5.14 -4.91 14.92
CA VAL A 87 6.06 -5.25 16.03
C VAL A 87 7.29 -4.34 16.03
N VAL A 88 7.78 -3.96 14.85
CA VAL A 88 8.97 -3.11 14.69
C VAL A 88 8.62 -1.64 14.43
N ASN A 89 7.43 -1.36 13.87
CA ASN A 89 6.93 -0.02 13.56
C ASN A 89 5.53 0.24 14.17
N SER A 90 5.41 0.11 15.49
CA SER A 90 4.12 0.13 16.20
C SER A 90 3.28 1.43 16.13
N GLN A 91 3.80 2.51 15.52
CA GLN A 91 3.12 3.81 15.47
C GLN A 91 2.75 4.26 14.05
N ASP A 92 2.87 3.38 13.06
CA ASP A 92 2.54 3.73 11.68
C ASP A 92 1.08 3.42 11.37
N VAL A 93 0.38 4.48 10.96
CA VAL A 93 -1.03 4.38 10.58
C VAL A 93 -1.17 3.53 9.33
N GLU A 94 -0.23 3.57 8.38
CA GLU A 94 -0.40 2.91 7.09
C GLU A 94 -0.56 1.40 7.25
N GLU A 95 0.32 0.74 7.98
CA GLU A 95 0.31 -0.70 8.23
C GLU A 95 -0.94 -1.11 9.01
N THR A 96 -1.37 -0.29 9.96
CA THR A 96 -2.61 -0.52 10.70
C THR A 96 -3.84 -0.44 9.78
N ILE A 97 -3.88 0.52 8.86
CA ILE A 97 -4.95 0.66 7.88
C ILE A 97 -4.90 -0.47 6.84
N TRP A 98 -3.72 -0.86 6.37
CA TRP A 98 -3.60 -1.96 5.42
C TRP A 98 -3.98 -3.32 6.02
N ARG A 99 -3.67 -3.52 7.30
CA ARG A 99 -4.22 -4.64 8.07
C ARG A 99 -5.74 -4.57 8.12
N TYR A 100 -6.32 -3.41 8.45
CA TYR A 100 -7.78 -3.22 8.40
C TYR A 100 -8.35 -3.58 7.03
N LEU A 101 -7.74 -3.12 5.93
CA LEU A 101 -8.24 -3.36 4.57
C LEU A 101 -8.25 -4.86 4.24
N CYS A 102 -7.21 -5.60 4.66
CA CYS A 102 -7.18 -7.06 4.56
C CYS A 102 -8.32 -7.69 5.39
N MET A 103 -8.51 -7.26 6.63
CA MET A 103 -9.55 -7.78 7.51
C MET A 103 -10.96 -7.45 6.99
N ALA A 104 -11.17 -6.28 6.38
CA ALA A 104 -12.43 -5.88 5.81
C ALA A 104 -12.83 -6.78 4.64
N GLN A 105 -11.87 -7.24 3.84
CA GLN A 105 -12.10 -8.22 2.77
C GLN A 105 -12.43 -9.63 3.30
N LEU A 106 -11.98 -9.98 4.50
CA LEU A 106 -12.24 -11.28 5.13
C LEU A 106 -13.55 -11.30 5.93
N LEU A 107 -13.81 -10.25 6.71
CA LEU A 107 -14.84 -10.23 7.76
C LEU A 107 -15.87 -9.11 7.60
N GLY A 108 -15.66 -8.20 6.66
CA GLY A 108 -16.43 -6.96 6.53
C GLY A 108 -15.84 -5.80 7.34
N ALA A 109 -16.19 -4.58 6.94
CA ALA A 109 -15.61 -3.36 7.48
C ALA A 109 -15.92 -3.10 8.96
N GLU A 110 -17.11 -3.47 9.43
CA GLU A 110 -17.49 -3.33 10.84
C GLU A 110 -16.57 -4.18 11.74
N ALA A 111 -16.42 -5.46 11.42
CA ALA A 111 -15.52 -6.36 12.15
C ALA A 111 -14.05 -5.92 12.04
N ALA A 112 -13.62 -5.39 10.89
CA ALA A 112 -12.29 -4.84 10.72
C ALA A 112 -12.05 -3.60 11.59
N ARG A 113 -13.07 -2.75 11.77
CA ARG A 113 -13.01 -1.56 12.65
C ARG A 113 -12.84 -1.97 14.11
N ASP A 114 -13.61 -2.96 14.55
CA ASP A 114 -13.52 -3.48 15.91
C ASP A 114 -12.13 -4.09 16.20
N ALA A 115 -11.47 -4.62 15.17
CA ALA A 115 -10.12 -5.17 15.24
C ALA A 115 -9.00 -4.14 14.93
N LEU A 116 -9.32 -2.85 14.77
CA LEU A 116 -8.36 -1.81 14.43
C LEU A 116 -7.40 -1.56 15.62
N LEU A 117 -6.10 -1.59 15.33
CA LEU A 117 -5.08 -1.38 16.36
C LEU A 117 -4.92 0.11 16.67
N SER A 118 -4.70 0.43 17.95
CA SER A 118 -4.55 1.82 18.37
C SER A 118 -3.19 2.38 17.98
N VAL A 119 -3.20 3.42 17.14
CA VAL A 119 -2.00 4.20 16.78
C VAL A 119 -2.05 5.56 17.46
N ARG A 120 -0.95 5.98 18.10
CA ARG A 120 -0.87 7.29 18.76
C ARG A 120 0.36 8.05 18.26
N ASN A 121 0.12 9.22 17.68
CA ASN A 121 1.15 10.20 17.30
C ASN A 121 1.88 9.96 15.96
N ASP A 122 1.20 9.49 14.91
CA ASP A 122 1.76 9.59 13.55
C ASP A 122 2.07 11.07 13.24
N PRO A 123 3.29 11.44 12.80
CA PRO A 123 3.67 12.83 12.55
C PRO A 123 2.90 13.45 11.38
N ARG A 124 2.42 12.64 10.43
CA ARG A 124 1.72 13.09 9.23
C ARG A 124 0.28 13.42 9.59
N GLN A 125 -0.07 14.71 9.52
CA GLN A 125 -1.42 15.19 9.87
C GLN A 125 -2.52 14.52 9.03
N VAL A 126 -2.30 14.30 7.72
CA VAL A 126 -3.26 13.59 6.88
C VAL A 126 -3.49 12.16 7.36
N MET A 127 -2.44 11.46 7.80
CA MET A 127 -2.56 10.07 8.25
C MET A 127 -3.30 9.97 9.58
N ARG A 128 -3.12 10.94 10.49
CA ARG A 128 -3.98 11.02 11.69
C ARG A 128 -5.45 11.16 11.32
N GLN A 129 -5.78 11.99 10.34
CA GLN A 129 -7.17 12.16 9.88
C GLN A 129 -7.70 10.90 9.18
N VAL A 130 -6.85 10.20 8.41
CA VAL A 130 -7.18 8.88 7.82
C VAL A 130 -7.48 7.87 8.93
N TYR A 131 -6.66 7.80 9.97
CA TYR A 131 -6.91 6.93 11.10
C TYR A 131 -8.29 7.19 11.75
N GLU A 132 -8.61 8.47 12.01
CA GLU A 132 -9.93 8.85 12.55
C GLU A 132 -11.10 8.44 11.64
N LEU A 133 -10.93 8.48 10.31
CA LEU A 133 -11.94 8.01 9.35
C LEU A 133 -12.22 6.52 9.55
N PHE A 134 -11.17 5.71 9.63
CA PHE A 134 -11.31 4.26 9.78
C PHE A 134 -11.82 3.85 11.17
N CYS A 135 -11.53 4.65 12.21
CA CYS A 135 -12.21 4.54 13.52
C CYS A 135 -13.69 4.90 13.46
N GLY A 136 -14.16 5.59 12.42
CA GLY A 136 -15.54 6.10 12.32
C GLY A 136 -15.77 7.42 13.05
N ASN A 137 -14.69 8.14 13.40
CA ASN A 137 -14.75 9.39 14.18
C ASN A 137 -14.85 10.65 13.31
N CYS A 138 -14.63 10.54 12.00
CA CYS A 138 -14.81 11.65 11.05
C CYS A 138 -15.40 11.17 9.72
N GLN A 139 -15.72 12.11 8.83
CA GLN A 139 -16.21 11.80 7.48
C GLN A 139 -15.10 11.93 6.42
N PRO A 140 -15.25 11.29 5.24
CA PRO A 140 -14.28 11.41 4.15
C PRO A 140 -13.94 12.85 3.76
N GLU A 141 -14.90 13.78 3.85
CA GLU A 141 -14.71 15.19 3.53
C GLU A 141 -13.70 15.87 4.47
N ASP A 142 -13.60 15.44 5.73
CA ASP A 142 -12.65 15.95 6.71
C ASP A 142 -11.21 15.58 6.33
N VAL A 143 -11.03 14.34 5.82
CA VAL A 143 -9.75 13.85 5.31
C VAL A 143 -9.33 14.65 4.07
N VAL A 144 -10.25 14.85 3.12
CA VAL A 144 -9.99 15.64 1.90
C VAL A 144 -9.68 17.09 2.24
N LYS A 145 -10.40 17.70 3.20
CA LYS A 145 -10.13 19.06 3.67
C LYS A 145 -8.75 19.19 4.28
N THR A 146 -8.33 18.22 5.10
CA THR A 146 -6.98 18.17 5.66
C THR A 146 -5.94 18.00 4.55
N GLY A 147 -6.17 17.11 3.58
CA GLY A 147 -5.30 16.90 2.43
C GLY A 147 -5.06 18.19 1.63
N LYS A 148 -6.13 18.95 1.35
CA LYS A 148 -6.06 20.26 0.67
C LYS A 148 -5.12 21.26 1.35
N GLN A 149 -5.13 21.31 2.68
CA GLN A 149 -4.29 22.23 3.46
C GLN A 149 -2.79 21.89 3.37
N LEU A 150 -2.47 20.62 3.10
CA LEU A 150 -1.11 20.08 3.07
C LEU A 150 -0.54 19.98 1.63
N GLY A 151 -1.21 20.58 0.65
CA GLY A 151 -0.77 20.62 -0.74
C GLY A 151 -0.85 19.28 -1.45
N LYS A 152 -0.02 19.10 -2.50
CA LYS A 152 -0.13 17.96 -3.42
C LYS A 152 0.01 16.61 -2.73
N GLN A 153 0.97 16.47 -1.82
CA GLN A 153 1.20 15.22 -1.10
C GLN A 153 0.03 14.89 -0.16
N GLY A 154 -0.48 15.88 0.58
CA GLY A 154 -1.66 15.70 1.42
C GLY A 154 -2.90 15.32 0.62
N GLN A 155 -3.11 15.95 -0.54
CA GLN A 155 -4.20 15.62 -1.45
C GLN A 155 -4.08 14.18 -1.96
N PHE A 156 -2.89 13.74 -2.37
CA PHE A 156 -2.65 12.37 -2.79
C PHE A 156 -3.08 11.36 -1.71
N TYR A 157 -2.52 11.48 -0.50
CA TYR A 157 -2.80 10.54 0.59
C TYR A 157 -4.27 10.58 1.04
N ALA A 158 -4.88 11.77 1.08
CA ALA A 158 -6.29 11.90 1.41
C ALA A 158 -7.18 11.15 0.39
N HIS A 159 -6.94 11.34 -0.91
CA HIS A 159 -7.76 10.69 -1.93
C HIS A 159 -7.50 9.18 -2.01
N LEU A 160 -6.24 8.74 -1.86
CA LEU A 160 -5.91 7.31 -1.82
C LEU A 160 -6.69 6.60 -0.72
N TYR A 161 -6.56 7.08 0.53
CA TYR A 161 -7.15 6.38 1.67
C TYR A 161 -8.67 6.55 1.77
N VAL A 162 -9.24 7.67 1.29
CA VAL A 162 -10.70 7.78 1.14
C VAL A 162 -11.23 6.81 0.09
N GLY A 163 -10.52 6.63 -1.03
CA GLY A 163 -10.90 5.65 -2.04
C GLY A 163 -10.88 4.21 -1.50
N LEU A 164 -9.81 3.84 -0.80
CA LEU A 164 -9.68 2.53 -0.14
C LEU A 164 -10.74 2.31 0.95
N TYR A 165 -11.08 3.37 1.70
CA TYR A 165 -12.18 3.34 2.66
C TYR A 165 -13.50 3.00 1.98
N TYR A 166 -13.87 3.71 0.91
CA TYR A 166 -15.11 3.42 0.18
C TYR A 166 -15.13 2.01 -0.42
N GLU A 167 -13.99 1.50 -0.91
CA GLU A 167 -13.90 0.12 -1.40
C GLU A 167 -14.20 -0.88 -0.27
N ALA A 168 -13.63 -0.66 0.93
CA ALA A 168 -13.92 -1.49 2.10
C ALA A 168 -15.39 -1.43 2.53
N GLN A 169 -16.06 -0.30 2.31
CA GLN A 169 -17.50 -0.10 2.53
C GLN A 169 -18.39 -0.68 1.41
N GLN A 170 -17.82 -1.32 0.39
CA GLN A 170 -18.52 -1.83 -0.79
C GLN A 170 -19.18 -0.72 -1.65
N ASP A 171 -18.68 0.52 -1.58
CA ASP A 171 -19.09 1.62 -2.45
C ASP A 171 -18.07 1.81 -3.58
N GLU A 172 -18.20 0.97 -4.62
CA GLU A 172 -17.29 0.97 -5.77
C GLU A 172 -17.28 2.32 -6.52
N ALA A 173 -18.43 2.99 -6.61
CA ALA A 173 -18.55 4.23 -7.37
C ALA A 173 -17.70 5.34 -6.74
N GLN A 174 -17.80 5.52 -5.43
CA GLN A 174 -16.97 6.49 -4.71
C GLN A 174 -15.50 6.03 -4.66
N ALA A 175 -15.23 4.74 -4.44
CA ALA A 175 -13.87 4.21 -4.44
C ALA A 175 -13.15 4.54 -5.75
N LYS A 176 -13.79 4.25 -6.87
CA LYS A 176 -13.27 4.53 -8.22
C LYS A 176 -12.97 6.02 -8.41
N GLU A 177 -13.90 6.90 -8.05
CA GLU A 177 -13.71 8.35 -8.20
C GLU A 177 -12.46 8.84 -7.46
N PHE A 178 -12.30 8.43 -6.20
CA PHE A 178 -11.19 8.87 -5.35
C PHE A 178 -9.85 8.27 -5.76
N ILE A 179 -9.80 6.99 -6.11
CA ILE A 179 -8.55 6.34 -6.57
C ILE A 179 -8.06 6.94 -7.89
N ILE A 180 -8.98 7.20 -8.85
CA ILE A 180 -8.60 7.85 -10.13
C ILE A 180 -8.00 9.23 -9.88
N LYS A 181 -8.60 10.03 -9.00
CA LYS A 181 -8.06 11.35 -8.62
C LYS A 181 -6.67 11.23 -7.99
N ALA A 182 -6.49 10.30 -7.05
CA ALA A 182 -5.19 10.06 -6.41
C ALA A 182 -4.11 9.70 -7.45
N ALA A 183 -4.42 8.79 -8.37
CA ALA A 183 -3.48 8.33 -9.39
C ALA A 183 -3.17 9.39 -10.47
N SER A 184 -4.17 10.16 -10.89
CA SER A 184 -4.08 11.01 -12.10
C SER A 184 -3.82 12.48 -11.80
N GLU A 185 -4.45 13.05 -10.76
CA GLU A 185 -4.35 14.48 -10.45
C GLU A 185 -3.19 14.80 -9.49
N TYR A 186 -2.79 13.84 -8.67
CA TYR A 186 -1.78 14.04 -7.63
C TYR A 186 -0.55 13.11 -7.76
N PRO A 187 0.15 13.07 -8.92
CA PRO A 187 1.28 12.17 -9.10
C PRO A 187 2.47 12.51 -8.19
N LEU A 188 3.03 11.49 -7.54
CA LEU A 188 4.22 11.58 -6.68
C LEU A 188 5.28 10.56 -7.10
N GLU A 189 6.55 10.83 -6.79
CA GLU A 189 7.65 9.86 -6.90
C GLU A 189 7.71 8.95 -5.65
N ASP A 190 6.55 8.50 -5.20
CA ASP A 190 6.34 7.73 -3.98
C ASP A 190 5.83 6.32 -4.35
N TYR A 191 6.23 5.30 -3.59
CA TYR A 191 5.73 3.94 -3.74
C TYR A 191 4.20 3.87 -3.69
N MET A 192 3.58 4.64 -2.78
CA MET A 192 2.13 4.65 -2.60
C MET A 192 1.41 5.27 -3.80
N TRP A 193 2.02 6.23 -4.51
CA TRP A 193 1.43 6.71 -5.76
C TRP A 193 1.40 5.61 -6.82
N HIS A 194 2.49 4.84 -6.95
CA HIS A 194 2.48 3.69 -7.84
C HIS A 194 1.42 2.66 -7.42
N LEU A 195 1.19 2.47 -6.11
CA LEU A 195 0.10 1.64 -5.63
C LEU A 195 -1.26 2.12 -6.12
N ALA A 196 -1.55 3.43 -6.08
CA ALA A 196 -2.81 3.96 -6.61
C ALA A 196 -2.99 3.63 -8.11
N VAL A 197 -1.91 3.73 -8.89
CA VAL A 197 -1.90 3.36 -10.32
C VAL A 197 -2.11 1.85 -10.51
N VAL A 198 -1.45 1.01 -9.71
CA VAL A 198 -1.60 -0.45 -9.75
C VAL A 198 -3.02 -0.84 -9.35
N HIS A 199 -3.58 -0.21 -8.32
CA HIS A 199 -4.95 -0.40 -7.88
C HIS A 199 -5.95 -0.14 -9.01
N GLN A 200 -5.85 1.05 -9.63
CA GLN A 200 -6.69 1.42 -10.77
C GLN A 200 -6.56 0.41 -11.92
N THR A 201 -5.34 -0.05 -12.21
CA THR A 201 -5.06 -1.00 -13.28
C THR A 201 -5.71 -2.37 -13.01
N LEU A 202 -5.49 -2.92 -11.82
CA LEU A 202 -5.99 -4.25 -11.43
C LEU A 202 -7.52 -4.29 -11.22
N ARG A 203 -8.15 -3.13 -10.99
CA ARG A 203 -9.60 -2.98 -10.90
C ARG A 203 -10.26 -2.59 -12.22
N GLU A 204 -9.49 -2.39 -13.29
CA GLU A 204 -10.00 -1.93 -14.59
C GLU A 204 -10.76 -0.58 -14.49
N TRP A 205 -10.29 0.30 -13.61
CA TRP A 205 -10.88 1.63 -13.38
C TRP A 205 -10.25 2.73 -14.24
N VAL A 206 -9.62 2.33 -15.35
CA VAL A 206 -9.04 3.23 -16.37
C VAL A 206 -10.08 3.77 -17.34
#